data_AF-A0A812WEM2-F1
#
_entry.id   AF-A0A812WEM2-F1
#
_cell.length_a   1.000
_cell.length_b   1.000
_cell.length_c   1.000
_cell.angle_alpha   90.00
_cell.angle_beta   90.00
_cell.angle_gamma   90.00
#
_symmetry.space_group_name_H-M   'P 1'
#
loop_
_entity.id
_entity.type
_entity.pdbx_description
1 polymer ?
#
loop_
_entity_poly.entity_id
_entity_poly.type
_entity_poly.pdbx_seq_one_letter_code
_entity_poly.pdbx_strand_id
1 'polypeptide(L)'
;MLRAVLAPGLALSHSWPSCPAGSGLMPGTSTCAPCPAGTWSPPSSVNCSKCKPGRWSAQEGAGEEDVCEPCARGKWSSQYGAVLEAACQDCPHGRWSGVLAASSFSDCQLCPAGRWSHTWGSTNSSVCALCPAGTYGPHRGQFQQNACHGCPAGRWRSEPGGSSVENCSRCPAGTWSNVFGASDIGSCTSCPAGRWSDTEGADSHTFCRYCVQGRYSDQEGASAPCTSCPLGRWWDGPLGANSSNACKFCSLGRFQPAHAQVGISSCLPCAVGNYSDELGASACRYCSPGYFSSSVGSSTCQLCEAGTWSRQPGTVGKAMCVACGDDCSAGASVSISWRVVNLDCAALDQKQREDLSAAYAADLASTFGGVSPRYFRNLDGDEAEVSLMPSGQVLRSSDHHQDHSSEVHWADP
;
A
#
# COMPACT_ATOMS: atom_id res chain seq x y z
N MET A 1 -10.67 20.81 125.27
CA MET A 1 -11.16 22.20 125.03
C MET A 1 -10.55 22.69 123.73
N LEU A 2 -11.32 23.46 122.92
CA LEU A 2 -10.95 24.11 121.65
C LEU A 2 -10.42 23.19 120.53
N ARG A 3 -11.15 22.98 119.42
CA ARG A 3 -11.35 23.86 118.25
C ARG A 3 -10.08 24.06 117.39
N ALA A 4 -9.97 23.28 116.31
CA ALA A 4 -10.05 23.78 114.92
C ALA A 4 -10.02 22.58 113.95
N VAL A 5 -11.09 22.39 113.16
CA VAL A 5 -11.06 21.45 112.03
C VAL A 5 -10.53 22.21 110.83
N LEU A 6 -9.30 21.94 110.43
CA LEU A 6 -8.75 22.41 109.15
C LEU A 6 -9.29 21.52 108.04
N ALA A 7 -10.15 22.07 107.18
CA ALA A 7 -10.63 21.38 105.99
C ALA A 7 -9.48 21.25 104.97
N PRO A 8 -9.22 20.05 104.42
CA PRO A 8 -8.23 19.88 103.36
C PRO A 8 -8.82 20.28 101.99
N GLY A 9 -8.00 20.90 101.15
CA GLY A 9 -8.16 20.80 99.70
C GLY A 9 -9.26 21.64 99.05
N LEU A 10 -9.16 22.98 99.14
CA LEU A 10 -9.50 23.80 97.97
C LEU A 10 -8.34 23.71 96.97
N ALA A 11 -8.34 22.63 96.19
CA ALA A 11 -7.59 22.62 94.95
C ALA A 11 -8.18 23.71 94.05
N LEU A 12 -7.44 24.82 93.90
CA LEU A 12 -7.70 25.78 92.83
C LEU A 12 -7.41 25.08 91.51
N SER A 13 -8.42 24.36 91.02
CA SER A 13 -8.51 24.01 89.62
C SER A 13 -8.42 25.31 88.85
N HIS A 14 -7.25 25.57 88.27
CA HIS A 14 -7.11 26.53 87.19
C HIS A 14 -7.85 25.93 86.00
N SER A 15 -9.18 26.00 86.04
CA SER A 15 -10.03 25.85 84.87
C SER A 15 -9.65 27.03 83.98
N TRP A 16 -8.78 26.76 83.00
CA TRP A 16 -8.53 27.68 81.91
C TRP A 16 -9.91 28.12 81.37
N PRO A 17 -10.16 29.43 81.15
CA PRO A 17 -11.46 29.90 80.73
C PRO A 17 -11.80 29.34 79.35
N SER A 18 -12.51 28.21 79.37
CA SER A 18 -12.92 27.43 78.22
C SER A 18 -14.15 28.08 77.62
N CYS A 19 -14.04 28.60 76.39
CA CYS A 19 -15.10 29.40 75.81
C CYS A 19 -16.27 28.52 75.33
N PRO A 20 -17.51 29.07 75.30
CA PRO A 20 -18.63 28.40 74.64
C PRO A 20 -18.32 28.25 73.14
N ALA A 21 -19.01 27.29 72.50
CA ALA A 21 -18.86 27.06 71.06
C ALA A 21 -19.04 28.37 70.27
N GLY A 22 -18.17 28.61 69.30
CA GLY A 22 -18.18 29.81 68.49
C GLY A 22 -17.50 31.02 69.14
N SER A 23 -16.87 30.89 70.30
CA SER A 23 -16.09 31.96 70.94
C SER A 23 -14.66 31.54 71.25
N GLY A 24 -13.72 32.47 71.13
CA GLY A 24 -12.31 32.31 71.52
C GLY A 24 -11.87 33.36 72.53
N LEU A 25 -10.74 33.14 73.21
CA LEU A 25 -10.15 34.13 74.10
C LEU A 25 -9.53 35.28 73.31
N MET A 26 -9.86 36.53 73.65
CA MET A 26 -9.20 37.67 73.02
C MET A 26 -7.75 37.83 73.50
N PRO A 27 -6.77 38.12 72.61
CA PRO A 27 -5.36 38.21 72.96
C PRO A 27 -5.10 39.15 74.14
N GLY A 28 -4.47 38.64 75.20
CA GLY A 28 -4.17 39.41 76.42
C GLY A 28 -5.32 39.57 77.42
N THR A 29 -6.45 38.86 77.23
CA THR A 29 -7.60 38.91 78.14
C THR A 29 -8.09 37.50 78.54
N SER A 30 -8.87 37.40 79.62
CA SER A 30 -9.57 36.19 80.03
C SER A 30 -11.05 36.17 79.60
N THR A 31 -11.43 36.97 78.61
CA THR A 31 -12.81 37.11 78.13
C THR A 31 -12.99 36.49 76.75
N CYS A 32 -14.07 35.71 76.61
CA CYS A 32 -14.47 35.11 75.34
C CYS A 32 -15.16 36.14 74.44
N ALA A 33 -14.79 36.16 73.16
CA ALA A 33 -15.47 36.92 72.11
C ALA A 33 -15.87 35.99 70.96
N PRO A 34 -16.93 36.30 70.19
CA PRO A 34 -17.32 35.48 69.05
C PRO A 34 -16.18 35.39 68.03
N CYS A 35 -15.99 34.19 67.48
CA CYS A 35 -15.00 33.97 66.42
C CYS A 35 -15.35 34.80 65.18
N PRO A 36 -14.38 35.52 64.58
CA PRO A 36 -14.63 36.29 63.36
C PRO A 36 -15.00 35.36 62.20
N ALA A 37 -15.65 35.93 61.17
CA ALA A 37 -15.94 35.23 59.93
C ALA A 37 -14.70 34.49 59.37
N GLY A 38 -14.94 33.37 58.68
CA GLY A 38 -13.90 32.45 58.22
C GLY A 38 -13.23 31.64 59.34
N THR A 39 -13.70 31.72 60.59
CA THR A 39 -13.18 30.94 61.71
C THR A 39 -14.27 30.34 62.58
N TRP A 40 -14.00 29.18 63.20
CA TRP A 40 -14.93 28.42 64.04
C TRP A 40 -14.24 27.94 65.31
N SER A 41 -15.01 27.59 66.35
CA SER A 41 -14.44 26.97 67.56
C SER A 41 -15.42 25.98 68.22
N PRO A 42 -14.98 24.73 68.50
CA PRO A 42 -15.80 23.77 69.23
C PRO A 42 -15.94 24.20 70.70
N PRO A 43 -16.94 23.69 71.43
CA PRO A 43 -17.11 24.01 72.85
C PRO A 43 -15.85 23.65 73.64
N SER A 44 -15.51 24.51 74.60
CA SER A 44 -14.30 24.44 75.42
C SER A 44 -12.98 24.74 74.69
N SER A 45 -13.01 25.16 73.43
CA SER A 45 -11.81 25.72 72.78
C SER A 45 -11.41 27.07 73.41
N VAL A 46 -10.13 27.39 73.31
CA VAL A 46 -9.57 28.71 73.65
C VAL A 46 -9.26 29.56 72.42
N ASN A 47 -9.14 28.93 71.25
CA ASN A 47 -8.76 29.57 69.99
C ASN A 47 -9.82 29.32 68.89
N CYS A 48 -9.96 30.29 67.99
CA CYS A 48 -10.72 30.14 66.75
C CYS A 48 -9.87 29.49 65.66
N SER A 49 -10.31 28.34 65.16
CA SER A 49 -9.73 27.61 64.04
C SER A 49 -10.16 28.24 62.71
N LYS A 50 -9.23 28.47 61.79
CA LYS A 50 -9.57 28.96 60.45
C LYS A 50 -10.26 27.87 59.62
N CYS A 51 -11.22 28.25 58.79
CA CYS A 51 -11.69 27.38 57.70
C CYS A 51 -10.50 26.93 56.85
N LYS A 52 -10.45 25.63 56.53
CA LYS A 52 -9.40 25.05 55.68
C LYS A 52 -9.50 25.59 54.24
N PRO A 53 -8.40 25.62 53.46
CA PRO A 53 -8.43 25.95 52.04
C PRO A 53 -9.49 25.14 51.29
N GLY A 54 -10.09 25.75 50.27
CA GLY A 54 -11.27 25.24 49.57
C GLY A 54 -12.59 25.44 50.33
N ARG A 55 -12.59 26.10 51.49
CA ARG A 55 -13.80 26.47 52.24
C ARG A 55 -13.78 27.93 52.68
N TRP A 56 -14.96 28.50 52.87
CA TRP A 56 -15.17 29.88 53.33
C TRP A 56 -16.34 29.95 54.31
N SER A 57 -16.45 31.02 55.10
CA SER A 57 -17.66 31.27 55.88
C SER A 57 -17.84 32.76 56.17
N ALA A 58 -19.03 33.29 55.90
CA ALA A 58 -19.41 34.64 56.29
C ALA A 58 -19.97 34.73 57.73
N GLN A 59 -20.17 33.58 58.41
CA GLN A 59 -20.79 33.54 59.73
C GLN A 59 -19.78 33.89 60.84
N GLU A 60 -20.09 34.91 61.63
CA GLU A 60 -19.45 35.17 62.91
C GLU A 60 -20.00 34.24 63.99
N GLY A 61 -19.17 33.86 64.97
CA GLY A 61 -19.58 33.00 66.08
C GLY A 61 -19.78 31.53 65.72
N ALA A 62 -19.13 31.02 64.67
CA ALA A 62 -19.34 29.65 64.18
C ALA A 62 -18.88 28.57 65.19
N GLY A 63 -19.82 27.75 65.68
CA GLY A 63 -19.55 26.73 66.71
C GLY A 63 -18.92 25.42 66.22
N GLU A 64 -18.99 25.12 64.93
CA GLU A 64 -18.56 23.83 64.36
C GLU A 64 -17.96 24.02 62.97
N GLU A 65 -17.14 23.04 62.51
CA GLU A 65 -16.41 23.15 61.22
C GLU A 65 -17.35 23.13 59.99
N ASP A 66 -18.53 22.52 60.10
CA ASP A 66 -19.47 22.40 58.97
C ASP A 66 -20.06 23.75 58.52
N VAL A 67 -19.91 24.81 59.32
CA VAL A 67 -20.22 26.21 58.98
C VAL A 67 -19.23 26.78 57.94
N CYS A 68 -18.11 26.11 57.69
CA CYS A 68 -17.18 26.41 56.59
C CYS A 68 -17.70 25.80 55.27
N GLU A 69 -18.49 26.57 54.52
CA GLU A 69 -19.06 26.16 53.23
C GLU A 69 -17.95 25.82 52.21
N PRO A 70 -18.12 24.73 51.43
CA PRO A 70 -17.17 24.34 50.40
C PRO A 70 -17.24 25.26 49.17
N CYS A 71 -16.09 25.59 48.60
CA CYS A 71 -16.03 26.09 47.22
C CYS A 71 -16.70 25.06 46.29
N ALA A 72 -17.63 25.54 45.46
CA ALA A 72 -18.30 24.72 44.46
C ALA A 72 -17.31 24.04 43.51
N ARG A 73 -17.72 22.93 42.90
CA ARG A 73 -16.95 22.28 41.82
C ARG A 73 -16.62 23.29 40.73
N GLY A 74 -15.47 23.11 40.10
CA GLY A 74 -14.94 24.06 39.11
C GLY A 74 -14.34 25.33 39.72
N LYS A 75 -14.41 25.54 41.04
CA LYS A 75 -13.70 26.60 41.78
C LYS A 75 -12.69 26.02 42.76
N TRP A 76 -11.69 26.80 43.14
CA TRP A 76 -10.65 26.45 44.11
C TRP A 76 -10.29 27.66 45.01
N SER A 77 -9.80 27.41 46.22
CA SER A 77 -9.25 28.47 47.08
C SER A 77 -8.07 27.96 47.91
N SER A 78 -6.94 28.65 47.86
CA SER A 78 -5.78 28.40 48.72
C SER A 78 -5.79 29.20 50.03
N GLN A 79 -6.85 29.98 50.30
CA GLN A 79 -6.90 30.88 51.45
C GLN A 79 -7.37 30.15 52.72
N TYR A 80 -6.59 30.28 53.80
CA TYR A 80 -7.02 29.85 55.14
C TYR A 80 -7.92 30.91 55.78
N GLY A 81 -9.12 30.51 56.17
CA GLY A 81 -10.11 31.37 56.82
C GLY A 81 -10.72 32.39 55.87
N ALA A 82 -11.06 31.96 54.66
CA ALA A 82 -11.80 32.79 53.71
C ALA A 82 -13.16 33.21 54.29
N VAL A 83 -13.50 34.49 54.13
CA VAL A 83 -14.70 35.11 54.73
C VAL A 83 -15.90 35.20 53.79
N LEU A 84 -15.69 35.00 52.48
CA LEU A 84 -16.70 35.20 51.42
C LEU A 84 -16.45 34.23 50.26
N GLU A 85 -17.50 33.86 49.52
CA GLU A 85 -17.42 33.00 48.33
C GLU A 85 -16.46 33.55 47.26
N ALA A 86 -16.25 34.87 47.21
CA ALA A 86 -15.30 35.51 46.30
C ALA A 86 -13.83 35.06 46.46
N ALA A 87 -13.49 34.37 47.56
CA ALA A 87 -12.20 33.69 47.72
C ALA A 87 -12.07 32.42 46.85
N CYS A 88 -13.19 31.82 46.43
CA CYS A 88 -13.23 30.69 45.51
C CYS A 88 -13.04 31.17 44.08
N GLN A 89 -11.83 31.00 43.55
CA GLN A 89 -11.46 31.36 42.18
C GLN A 89 -11.90 30.26 41.21
N ASP A 90 -12.44 30.65 40.06
CA ASP A 90 -12.76 29.68 39.00
C ASP A 90 -11.49 28.97 38.50
N CYS A 91 -11.59 27.68 38.21
CA CYS A 91 -10.60 26.98 37.42
C CYS A 91 -10.51 27.67 36.04
N PRO A 92 -9.32 28.12 35.61
CA PRO A 92 -9.20 28.79 34.32
C PRO A 92 -9.56 27.90 33.14
N HIS A 93 -9.93 28.54 32.04
CA HIS A 93 -9.98 27.93 30.71
C HIS A 93 -8.79 26.99 30.43
N GLY A 94 -9.06 25.91 29.69
CA GLY A 94 -8.16 24.76 29.50
C GLY A 94 -8.13 23.79 30.68
N ARG A 95 -8.85 24.06 31.78
CA ARG A 95 -8.91 23.21 32.98
C ARG A 95 -10.34 23.00 33.46
N TRP A 96 -10.51 22.02 34.33
CA TRP A 96 -11.76 21.68 34.99
C TRP A 96 -11.48 21.04 36.36
N SER A 97 -12.46 21.05 37.27
CA SER A 97 -12.35 20.31 38.54
C SER A 97 -13.70 19.75 38.99
N GLY A 98 -13.77 18.43 39.13
CA GLY A 98 -14.89 17.73 39.78
C GLY A 98 -14.80 17.70 41.31
N VAL A 99 -13.72 18.24 41.89
CA VAL A 99 -13.46 18.24 43.33
C VAL A 99 -14.33 19.31 44.00
N LEU A 100 -15.07 18.91 45.04
CA LEU A 100 -15.77 19.83 45.93
C LEU A 100 -14.77 20.31 46.99
N ALA A 101 -14.81 21.60 47.35
CA ALA A 101 -13.82 22.23 48.22
C ALA A 101 -12.37 22.10 47.71
N ALA A 102 -12.13 22.33 46.42
CA ALA A 102 -10.78 22.28 45.87
C ALA A 102 -9.87 23.33 46.55
N SER A 103 -8.70 22.89 46.97
CA SER A 103 -7.82 23.60 47.90
C SER A 103 -6.64 24.29 47.22
N SER A 104 -6.40 23.96 45.95
CA SER A 104 -5.20 24.34 45.21
C SER A 104 -5.48 24.49 43.72
N PHE A 105 -4.66 25.28 43.04
CA PHE A 105 -4.69 25.39 41.57
C PHE A 105 -4.39 24.06 40.86
N SER A 106 -3.64 23.15 41.51
CA SER A 106 -3.37 21.79 41.04
C SER A 106 -4.62 20.91 40.96
N ASP A 107 -5.66 21.21 41.73
CA ASP A 107 -6.95 20.51 41.68
C ASP A 107 -7.75 20.84 40.40
N CYS A 108 -7.36 21.90 39.68
CA CYS A 108 -7.87 22.22 38.33
C CYS A 108 -7.12 21.40 37.28
N GLN A 109 -7.66 20.22 36.97
CA GLN A 109 -7.12 19.25 36.04
C GLN A 109 -7.07 19.83 34.61
N LEU A 110 -5.91 19.70 33.96
CA LEU A 110 -5.70 20.10 32.57
C LEU A 110 -6.53 19.24 31.61
N CYS A 111 -7.18 19.86 30.62
CA CYS A 111 -7.61 19.14 29.42
C CYS A 111 -6.42 18.35 28.83
N PRO A 112 -6.62 17.09 28.41
CA PRO A 112 -5.54 16.29 27.82
C PRO A 112 -5.16 16.83 26.44
N ALA A 113 -4.02 16.38 25.91
CA ALA A 113 -3.60 16.70 24.54
C ALA A 113 -4.67 16.25 23.52
N GLY A 114 -4.75 16.95 22.40
CA GLY A 114 -5.81 16.83 21.40
C GLY A 114 -7.17 17.40 21.83
N ARG A 115 -7.23 18.07 22.98
CA ARG A 115 -8.43 18.78 23.45
C ARG A 115 -8.11 20.21 23.89
N TRP A 116 -9.14 21.05 23.86
CA TRP A 116 -9.08 22.45 24.26
C TRP A 116 -10.39 22.87 24.96
N SER A 117 -10.36 23.94 25.75
CA SER A 117 -11.58 24.52 26.33
C SER A 117 -11.41 26.01 26.66
N HIS A 118 -12.34 26.86 26.23
CA HIS A 118 -12.32 28.29 26.53
C HIS A 118 -13.10 28.65 27.82
N THR A 119 -13.74 27.67 28.47
CA THR A 119 -14.72 27.89 29.54
C THR A 119 -14.08 27.88 30.92
N TRP A 120 -14.34 28.93 31.70
CA TRP A 120 -13.93 29.07 33.11
C TRP A 120 -14.91 28.34 34.04
N GLY A 121 -14.46 27.96 35.23
CA GLY A 121 -15.34 27.38 36.26
C GLY A 121 -15.82 25.96 35.96
N SER A 122 -15.17 25.27 35.03
CA SER A 122 -15.66 24.01 34.47
C SER A 122 -15.60 22.85 35.49
N THR A 123 -16.70 22.11 35.63
CA THR A 123 -16.84 21.08 36.68
C THR A 123 -16.49 19.66 36.25
N ASN A 124 -16.28 19.41 34.94
CA ASN A 124 -16.05 18.08 34.39
C ASN A 124 -15.19 18.11 33.11
N SER A 125 -14.73 16.94 32.66
CA SER A 125 -13.90 16.79 31.47
C SER A 125 -14.63 16.98 30.13
N SER A 126 -15.97 16.95 30.10
CA SER A 126 -16.73 17.11 28.84
C SER A 126 -16.63 18.53 28.26
N VAL A 127 -16.19 19.51 29.06
CA VAL A 127 -15.84 20.85 28.57
C VAL A 127 -14.65 20.86 27.61
N CYS A 128 -13.82 19.80 27.63
CA CYS A 128 -12.63 19.68 26.79
C CYS A 128 -13.05 19.21 25.39
N ALA A 129 -13.39 20.17 24.52
CA ALA A 129 -13.69 19.95 23.12
C ALA A 129 -12.50 19.29 22.41
N LEU A 130 -12.78 18.38 21.48
CA LEU A 130 -11.74 17.79 20.62
C LEU A 130 -11.19 18.84 19.65
N CYS A 131 -9.91 18.73 19.31
CA CYS A 131 -9.41 19.37 18.10
C CYS A 131 -10.17 18.82 16.87
N PRO A 132 -10.61 19.66 15.91
CA PRO A 132 -11.36 19.19 14.75
C PRO A 132 -10.54 18.24 13.86
N ALA A 133 -11.22 17.52 12.97
CA ALA A 133 -10.56 16.75 11.92
C ALA A 133 -9.58 17.62 11.13
N GLY A 134 -8.49 17.01 10.65
CA GLY A 134 -7.37 17.71 10.01
C GLY A 134 -6.49 18.54 10.95
N THR A 135 -6.68 18.45 12.28
CA THR A 135 -5.87 19.20 13.25
C THR A 135 -5.40 18.37 14.44
N TYR A 136 -4.35 18.82 15.12
CA TYR A 136 -3.80 18.21 16.33
C TYR A 136 -3.39 19.26 17.38
N GLY A 137 -3.50 18.91 18.65
CA GLY A 137 -3.14 19.75 19.79
C GLY A 137 -2.07 19.08 20.67
N PRO A 138 -0.78 19.45 20.55
CA PRO A 138 0.32 18.73 21.20
C PRO A 138 0.40 18.96 22.71
N HIS A 139 -0.18 20.05 23.22
CA HIS A 139 -0.04 20.44 24.62
C HIS A 139 -1.30 20.11 25.43
N ARG A 140 -1.12 19.96 26.75
CA ARG A 140 -2.23 19.84 27.71
C ARG A 140 -2.70 21.22 28.16
N GLY A 141 -3.98 21.35 28.46
CA GLY A 141 -4.57 22.59 28.95
C GLY A 141 -4.73 23.69 27.89
N GLN A 142 -4.84 23.31 26.61
CA GLN A 142 -5.09 24.28 25.56
C GLN A 142 -6.45 24.95 25.77
N PHE A 143 -6.52 26.25 25.48
CA PHE A 143 -7.67 27.07 25.87
C PHE A 143 -8.27 27.91 24.73
N GLN A 144 -7.70 27.81 23.53
CA GLN A 144 -8.19 28.43 22.30
C GLN A 144 -8.24 27.39 21.18
N GLN A 145 -9.11 27.60 20.19
CA GLN A 145 -9.27 26.70 19.05
C GLN A 145 -8.06 26.70 18.10
N ASN A 146 -7.38 27.84 17.96
CA ASN A 146 -6.14 28.00 17.18
C ASN A 146 -4.94 27.22 17.75
N ALA A 147 -5.03 26.69 18.97
CA ALA A 147 -4.06 25.77 19.54
C ALA A 147 -4.17 24.34 18.95
N CYS A 148 -5.19 24.09 18.13
CA CYS A 148 -5.25 22.93 17.26
C CYS A 148 -4.56 23.29 15.93
N HIS A 149 -3.31 22.84 15.78
CA HIS A 149 -2.51 23.04 14.58
C HIS A 149 -3.02 22.16 13.44
N GLY A 150 -3.11 22.68 12.22
CA GLY A 150 -3.42 21.86 11.05
C GLY A 150 -2.38 20.78 10.81
N CYS A 151 -2.82 19.61 10.33
CA CYS A 151 -1.92 18.63 9.74
C CYS A 151 -1.08 19.29 8.64
N PRO A 152 0.25 19.11 8.61
CA PRO A 152 1.09 19.70 7.58
C PRO A 152 0.73 19.10 6.20
N ALA A 153 1.13 19.80 5.14
CA ALA A 153 1.04 19.29 3.78
C ALA A 153 1.67 17.88 3.67
N GLY A 154 1.09 17.04 2.81
CA GLY A 154 1.38 15.61 2.71
C GLY A 154 0.78 14.76 3.83
N ARG A 155 0.06 15.34 4.79
CA ARG A 155 -0.63 14.59 5.86
C ARG A 155 -2.08 15.03 6.06
N TRP A 156 -2.92 14.09 6.48
CA TRP A 156 -4.36 14.28 6.68
C TRP A 156 -4.86 13.55 7.93
N ARG A 157 -6.04 13.92 8.45
CA ARG A 157 -6.71 13.16 9.53
C ARG A 157 -8.23 13.31 9.52
N SER A 158 -8.97 12.23 9.30
CA SER A 158 -10.44 12.21 9.36
C SER A 158 -11.00 12.26 10.78
N GLU A 159 -10.30 11.66 11.74
CA GLU A 159 -10.72 11.68 13.13
C GLU A 159 -10.44 13.05 13.81
N PRO A 160 -11.33 13.54 14.69
CA PRO A 160 -11.05 14.63 15.61
C PRO A 160 -10.21 14.17 16.82
N GLY A 161 -9.57 15.09 17.52
CA GLY A 161 -8.84 14.84 18.77
C GLY A 161 -7.36 14.49 18.65
N GLY A 162 -6.69 14.88 17.56
CA GLY A 162 -5.28 14.52 17.35
C GLY A 162 -4.39 15.10 18.44
N SER A 163 -3.54 14.31 19.07
CA SER A 163 -2.66 14.77 20.17
C SER A 163 -1.21 15.01 19.73
N SER A 164 -0.88 14.72 18.47
CA SER A 164 0.45 14.93 17.88
C SER A 164 0.38 14.95 16.35
N VAL A 165 1.44 15.43 15.70
CA VAL A 165 1.58 15.40 14.23
C VAL A 165 1.58 13.98 13.66
N GLU A 166 1.98 12.97 14.44
CA GLU A 166 1.94 11.57 14.01
C GLU A 166 0.54 10.94 14.05
N ASN A 167 -0.45 11.63 14.62
CA ASN A 167 -1.86 11.27 14.40
C ASN A 167 -2.37 11.74 13.03
N CYS A 168 -1.63 12.60 12.33
CA CYS A 168 -1.90 12.91 10.92
C CYS A 168 -1.28 11.82 10.04
N SER A 169 -2.12 10.98 9.46
CA SER A 169 -1.78 9.98 8.47
C SER A 169 -1.05 10.62 7.29
N ARG A 170 -0.02 9.96 6.77
CA ARG A 170 0.67 10.41 5.55
C ARG A 170 -0.19 10.11 4.33
N CYS A 171 -0.08 10.94 3.29
CA CYS A 171 -0.50 10.54 1.95
C CYS A 171 0.31 9.30 1.52
N PRO A 172 -0.33 8.24 0.99
CA PRO A 172 0.39 7.04 0.55
C PRO A 172 1.36 7.35 -0.59
N ALA A 173 2.40 6.53 -0.74
CA ALA A 173 3.29 6.59 -1.90
C ALA A 173 2.48 6.56 -3.21
N GLY A 174 2.95 7.27 -4.23
CA GLY A 174 2.22 7.54 -5.47
C GLY A 174 1.24 8.71 -5.38
N THR A 175 1.02 9.32 -4.21
CA THR A 175 0.14 10.48 -4.01
C THR A 175 0.84 11.64 -3.30
N TRP A 176 0.29 12.85 -3.40
CA TRP A 176 0.83 14.06 -2.77
C TRP A 176 -0.32 15.01 -2.35
N SER A 177 -0.10 15.88 -1.37
CA SER A 177 -1.09 16.93 -1.04
C SER A 177 -0.43 18.21 -0.55
N ASN A 178 -0.76 19.35 -1.15
CA ASN A 178 -0.35 20.66 -0.66
C ASN A 178 -1.37 21.27 0.34
N VAL A 179 -2.40 20.51 0.75
CA VAL A 179 -3.50 21.01 1.60
C VAL A 179 -3.06 21.00 3.06
N PHE A 180 -2.87 22.19 3.64
CA PHE A 180 -2.68 22.35 5.08
C PHE A 180 -4.00 22.12 5.83
N GLY A 181 -3.96 21.35 6.92
CA GLY A 181 -5.15 21.04 7.72
C GLY A 181 -6.08 20.00 7.07
N ALA A 182 -5.57 19.16 6.17
CA ALA A 182 -6.38 18.20 5.43
C ALA A 182 -7.12 17.20 6.36
N SER A 183 -8.44 17.11 6.21
CA SER A 183 -9.30 16.25 7.02
C SER A 183 -9.67 14.93 6.36
N ASP A 184 -9.20 14.63 5.15
CA ASP A 184 -9.59 13.42 4.41
C ASP A 184 -8.50 12.94 3.44
N ILE A 185 -8.50 11.63 3.16
CA ILE A 185 -7.57 10.99 2.21
C ILE A 185 -7.73 11.51 0.77
N GLY A 186 -8.93 11.96 0.37
CA GLY A 186 -9.19 12.56 -0.94
C GLY A 186 -8.46 13.89 -1.18
N SER A 187 -7.81 14.46 -0.16
CA SER A 187 -6.86 15.56 -0.33
C SER A 187 -5.53 15.12 -0.98
N CYS A 188 -5.20 13.82 -0.93
CA CYS A 188 -4.02 13.25 -1.54
C CYS A 188 -4.29 12.99 -3.03
N THR A 189 -3.72 13.83 -3.87
CA THR A 189 -3.82 13.77 -5.33
C THR A 189 -2.85 12.72 -5.86
N SER A 190 -3.34 11.81 -6.72
CA SER A 190 -2.51 10.81 -7.39
C SER A 190 -1.47 11.43 -8.34
N CYS A 191 -0.29 10.83 -8.43
CA CYS A 191 0.63 11.09 -9.53
C CYS A 191 -0.01 10.61 -10.85
N PRO A 192 -0.08 11.44 -11.91
CA PRO A 192 -0.69 11.03 -13.17
C PRO A 192 0.18 9.99 -13.89
N ALA A 193 -0.44 9.23 -14.80
CA ALA A 193 0.25 8.26 -15.65
C ALA A 193 1.48 8.87 -16.37
N GLY A 194 2.54 8.08 -16.51
CA GLY A 194 3.87 8.54 -16.94
C GLY A 194 4.72 9.14 -15.80
N ARG A 195 4.20 9.16 -14.58
CA ARG A 195 4.94 9.50 -13.35
C ARG A 195 4.74 8.44 -12.27
N TRP A 196 5.56 8.54 -11.22
CA TRP A 196 5.51 7.70 -10.03
C TRP A 196 6.12 8.44 -8.82
N SER A 197 5.85 7.97 -7.60
CA SER A 197 6.50 8.46 -6.37
C SER A 197 6.62 7.35 -5.33
N ASP A 198 7.83 7.05 -4.88
CA ASP A 198 8.09 6.18 -3.72
C ASP A 198 7.89 6.90 -2.36
N THR A 199 7.65 8.21 -2.38
CA THR A 199 7.72 9.05 -1.20
C THR A 199 6.35 9.15 -0.53
N GLU A 200 6.19 8.51 0.63
CA GLU A 200 5.06 8.74 1.52
C GLU A 200 5.06 10.17 2.08
N GLY A 201 3.87 10.75 2.22
CA GLY A 201 3.69 12.06 2.80
C GLY A 201 4.22 13.22 1.95
N ALA A 202 4.28 13.04 0.63
CA ALA A 202 4.69 14.09 -0.30
C ALA A 202 3.74 15.31 -0.22
N ASP A 203 4.32 16.50 -0.11
CA ASP A 203 3.61 17.78 0.03
C ASP A 203 3.35 18.49 -1.30
N SER A 204 3.91 17.97 -2.40
CA SER A 204 3.96 18.66 -3.69
C SER A 204 4.01 17.68 -4.87
N HIS A 205 3.40 18.08 -6.00
CA HIS A 205 3.46 17.34 -7.27
C HIS A 205 4.90 17.08 -7.77
N THR A 206 5.89 17.84 -7.28
CA THR A 206 7.30 17.68 -7.67
C THR A 206 7.89 16.34 -7.24
N PHE A 207 7.28 15.65 -6.27
CA PHE A 207 7.63 14.28 -5.89
C PHE A 207 7.16 13.23 -6.92
N CYS A 208 6.21 13.56 -7.79
CA CYS A 208 5.82 12.72 -8.92
C CYS A 208 6.90 12.77 -10.02
N ARG A 209 7.92 11.93 -9.86
CA ARG A 209 9.03 11.80 -10.80
C ARG A 209 8.53 11.22 -12.11
N TYR A 210 9.00 11.77 -13.23
CA TYR A 210 8.70 11.21 -14.55
C TYR A 210 9.34 9.82 -14.69
N CYS A 211 8.70 8.97 -15.50
CA CYS A 211 9.38 7.83 -16.08
C CYS A 211 10.56 8.29 -16.94
N VAL A 212 11.64 7.52 -16.98
CA VAL A 212 12.72 7.72 -17.95
C VAL A 212 12.35 7.14 -19.31
N GLN A 213 12.99 7.62 -20.38
CA GLN A 213 12.88 7.08 -21.73
C GLN A 213 13.00 5.54 -21.77
N GLY A 214 12.25 4.90 -22.68
CA GLY A 214 12.13 3.44 -22.75
C GLY A 214 11.28 2.80 -21.66
N ARG A 215 10.77 3.54 -20.67
CA ARG A 215 9.86 3.03 -19.62
C ARG A 215 8.50 3.70 -19.69
N TYR A 216 7.51 3.10 -19.04
CA TYR A 216 6.15 3.62 -18.93
C TYR A 216 5.54 3.42 -17.52
N SER A 217 4.54 4.22 -17.21
CA SER A 217 3.62 4.00 -16.08
C SER A 217 2.20 4.26 -16.58
N ASP A 218 1.37 3.22 -16.60
CA ASP A 218 -0.05 3.26 -17.00
C ASP A 218 -1.01 3.47 -15.81
N GLN A 219 -0.49 3.39 -14.58
CA GLN A 219 -1.28 3.55 -13.36
C GLN A 219 -1.19 4.97 -12.80
N GLU A 220 -2.35 5.62 -12.60
CA GLU A 220 -2.43 6.79 -11.72
C GLU A 220 -2.20 6.38 -10.27
N GLY A 221 -1.38 7.14 -9.55
CA GLY A 221 -0.99 6.80 -8.19
C GLY A 221 0.12 5.75 -8.12
N ALA A 222 0.90 5.55 -9.19
CA ALA A 222 2.00 4.60 -9.19
C ALA A 222 3.04 4.91 -8.09
N SER A 223 3.15 3.98 -7.12
CA SER A 223 4.14 4.03 -6.04
C SER A 223 5.46 3.32 -6.38
N ALA A 224 5.43 2.44 -7.39
CA ALA A 224 6.59 1.69 -7.87
C ALA A 224 7.30 2.40 -9.04
N PRO A 225 8.60 2.13 -9.27
CA PRO A 225 9.33 2.60 -10.45
C PRO A 225 8.69 2.12 -11.76
N CYS A 226 8.78 2.95 -12.79
CA CYS A 226 8.17 2.68 -14.10
C CYS A 226 8.63 1.37 -14.75
N THR A 227 7.67 0.67 -15.36
CA THR A 227 7.83 -0.58 -16.09
C THR A 227 8.61 -0.35 -17.39
N SER A 228 9.50 -1.27 -17.75
CA SER A 228 10.21 -1.21 -19.04
C SER A 228 9.28 -1.48 -20.22
N CYS A 229 9.45 -0.77 -21.34
CA CYS A 229 8.89 -1.25 -22.61
C CYS A 229 9.36 -2.71 -22.86
N PRO A 230 8.44 -3.61 -23.26
CA PRO A 230 8.76 -5.02 -23.47
C PRO A 230 9.67 -5.22 -24.69
N LEU A 231 10.22 -6.44 -24.81
CA LEU A 231 11.00 -6.87 -25.97
C LEU A 231 10.26 -6.61 -27.29
N GLY A 232 11.01 -6.36 -28.36
CA GLY A 232 10.45 -6.00 -29.67
C GLY A 232 9.76 -4.63 -29.71
N ARG A 233 9.77 -3.86 -28.61
CA ARG A 233 9.18 -2.52 -28.54
C ARG A 233 10.17 -1.45 -28.04
N TRP A 234 9.89 -0.20 -28.42
CA TRP A 234 10.74 0.96 -28.16
C TRP A 234 9.89 2.21 -27.93
N TRP A 235 10.49 3.24 -27.32
CA TRP A 235 9.84 4.53 -27.11
C TRP A 235 10.83 5.67 -27.35
N ASP A 236 10.39 6.72 -28.05
CA ASP A 236 11.20 7.87 -28.49
C ASP A 236 10.70 9.21 -27.94
N GLY A 237 9.74 9.19 -27.01
CA GLY A 237 9.34 10.40 -26.31
C GLY A 237 10.48 10.96 -25.43
N PRO A 238 10.49 12.28 -25.16
CA PRO A 238 11.54 12.95 -24.40
C PRO A 238 11.60 12.54 -22.91
N LEU A 239 10.56 11.89 -22.43
CA LEU A 239 10.39 11.29 -21.10
C LEU A 239 9.73 9.92 -21.29
N GLY A 240 9.66 9.09 -20.27
CA GLY A 240 8.94 7.81 -20.35
C GLY A 240 7.42 7.99 -20.57
N ALA A 241 6.78 6.95 -21.08
CA ALA A 241 5.40 7.01 -21.55
C ALA A 241 4.35 6.85 -20.43
N ASN A 242 3.12 7.24 -20.74
CA ASN A 242 1.94 7.10 -19.87
C ASN A 242 1.12 5.83 -20.12
N SER A 243 1.60 4.92 -20.97
CA SER A 243 0.91 3.67 -21.29
C SER A 243 1.88 2.63 -21.85
N SER A 244 1.63 1.34 -21.57
CA SER A 244 2.28 0.21 -22.24
C SER A 244 2.09 0.24 -23.77
N ASN A 245 0.93 0.69 -24.24
CA ASN A 245 0.59 0.78 -25.67
C ASN A 245 1.32 1.92 -26.40
N ALA A 246 1.92 2.86 -25.67
CA ALA A 246 2.76 3.90 -26.28
C ALA A 246 4.10 3.33 -26.77
N CYS A 247 4.59 2.22 -26.21
CA CYS A 247 5.75 1.50 -26.70
C CYS A 247 5.46 0.98 -28.12
N LYS A 248 6.14 1.57 -29.11
CA LYS A 248 6.00 1.27 -30.54
C LYS A 248 6.63 -0.09 -30.85
N PHE A 249 5.99 -0.87 -31.72
CA PHE A 249 6.55 -2.13 -32.21
C PHE A 249 7.72 -1.89 -33.17
N CYS A 250 8.66 -2.84 -33.24
CA CYS A 250 9.51 -2.96 -34.42
C CYS A 250 8.70 -3.39 -35.65
N SER A 251 9.05 -2.87 -36.83
CA SER A 251 8.44 -3.28 -38.09
C SER A 251 8.80 -4.74 -38.43
N LEU A 252 8.08 -5.31 -39.39
CA LEU A 252 8.49 -6.55 -40.05
C LEU A 252 9.95 -6.46 -40.55
N GLY A 253 10.63 -7.60 -40.56
CA GLY A 253 12.05 -7.73 -40.86
C GLY A 253 12.99 -7.15 -39.79
N ARG A 254 12.47 -6.66 -38.66
CA ARG A 254 13.27 -6.13 -37.56
C ARG A 254 12.88 -6.76 -36.23
N PHE A 255 13.86 -6.88 -35.35
CA PHE A 255 13.70 -7.43 -34.01
C PHE A 255 14.34 -6.53 -32.96
N GLN A 256 14.00 -6.75 -31.69
CA GLN A 256 14.68 -6.11 -30.58
C GLN A 256 14.77 -7.05 -29.35
N PRO A 257 15.98 -7.39 -28.86
CA PRO A 257 16.19 -8.43 -27.84
C PRO A 257 16.36 -7.93 -26.38
N ALA A 258 16.16 -6.65 -26.06
CA ALA A 258 16.46 -6.09 -24.75
C ALA A 258 15.44 -5.05 -24.26
N HIS A 259 15.00 -5.14 -23.02
CA HIS A 259 13.99 -4.24 -22.44
C HIS A 259 14.38 -2.74 -22.48
N ALA A 260 13.38 -1.87 -22.35
CA ALA A 260 13.50 -0.42 -22.17
C ALA A 260 14.28 0.34 -23.26
N GLN A 261 14.07 0.00 -24.53
CA GLN A 261 14.76 0.66 -25.63
C GLN A 261 14.23 2.06 -25.97
N VAL A 262 15.15 2.85 -26.54
CA VAL A 262 14.93 4.24 -26.91
C VAL A 262 15.22 4.46 -28.38
N GLY A 263 14.23 4.96 -29.12
CA GLY A 263 14.35 5.24 -30.55
C GLY A 263 14.26 4.02 -31.47
N ILE A 264 13.89 4.28 -32.73
CA ILE A 264 13.69 3.25 -33.76
C ILE A 264 15.00 2.54 -34.16
N SER A 265 16.15 3.19 -33.95
CA SER A 265 17.47 2.62 -34.19
C SER A 265 17.77 1.38 -33.33
N SER A 266 17.03 1.19 -32.23
CA SER A 266 17.10 -0.04 -31.44
C SER A 266 16.51 -1.26 -32.16
N CYS A 267 15.60 -1.08 -33.14
CA CYS A 267 15.06 -2.18 -33.93
C CYS A 267 16.09 -2.64 -34.98
N LEU A 268 16.81 -3.70 -34.67
CA LEU A 268 17.85 -4.28 -35.53
C LEU A 268 17.20 -5.04 -36.71
N PRO A 269 17.70 -4.91 -37.94
CA PRO A 269 17.22 -5.73 -39.06
C PRO A 269 17.67 -7.19 -38.89
N CYS A 270 16.86 -8.12 -39.38
CA CYS A 270 17.27 -9.52 -39.49
C CYS A 270 18.49 -9.65 -40.41
N ALA A 271 19.48 -10.43 -40.01
CA ALA A 271 20.58 -10.82 -40.89
C ALA A 271 20.05 -11.64 -42.08
N VAL A 272 20.85 -11.73 -43.15
CA VAL A 272 20.62 -12.71 -44.22
C VAL A 272 20.54 -14.13 -43.64
N GLY A 273 19.75 -14.99 -44.27
CA GLY A 273 19.35 -16.29 -43.72
C GLY A 273 18.20 -16.25 -42.72
N ASN A 274 17.91 -15.08 -42.14
CA ASN A 274 16.87 -14.91 -41.14
C ASN A 274 15.73 -14.01 -41.67
N TYR A 275 14.59 -14.06 -40.99
CA TYR A 275 13.41 -13.25 -41.27
C TYR A 275 12.62 -12.91 -40.01
N SER A 276 11.74 -11.91 -40.13
CA SER A 276 10.72 -11.58 -39.10
C SER A 276 9.41 -11.13 -39.74
N ASP A 277 8.41 -11.97 -39.65
CA ASP A 277 7.04 -11.82 -40.14
C ASP A 277 6.06 -11.28 -39.07
N GLU A 278 6.55 -11.03 -37.85
CA GLU A 278 5.75 -10.51 -36.73
C GLU A 278 6.13 -9.06 -36.36
N LEU A 279 5.12 -8.27 -35.98
CA LEU A 279 5.33 -6.90 -35.47
C LEU A 279 5.85 -6.95 -34.03
N GLY A 280 6.99 -6.30 -33.80
CA GLY A 280 7.69 -6.30 -32.52
C GLY A 280 8.22 -7.67 -32.12
N ALA A 281 8.83 -8.39 -33.07
CA ALA A 281 9.59 -9.59 -32.75
C ALA A 281 10.75 -9.29 -31.78
N SER A 282 10.99 -10.20 -30.84
CA SER A 282 12.11 -10.12 -29.89
C SER A 282 13.41 -10.73 -30.46
N ALA A 283 13.28 -11.59 -31.47
CA ALA A 283 14.36 -12.23 -32.22
C ALA A 283 13.89 -12.49 -33.67
N CYS A 284 14.83 -12.66 -34.61
CA CYS A 284 14.49 -13.16 -35.94
C CYS A 284 14.48 -14.69 -35.98
N ARG A 285 13.64 -15.25 -36.84
CA ARG A 285 13.60 -16.69 -37.14
C ARG A 285 14.61 -17.03 -38.25
N TYR A 286 15.19 -18.22 -38.19
CA TYR A 286 15.95 -18.78 -39.31
C TYR A 286 15.00 -19.19 -40.44
N CYS A 287 15.40 -19.02 -41.70
CA CYS A 287 14.70 -19.69 -42.79
C CYS A 287 14.81 -21.20 -42.65
N SER A 288 13.69 -21.91 -42.74
CA SER A 288 13.65 -23.37 -42.72
C SER A 288 14.43 -23.98 -43.90
N PRO A 289 14.88 -25.24 -43.81
CA PRO A 289 15.41 -25.99 -44.96
C PRO A 289 14.46 -25.93 -46.17
N GLY A 290 15.02 -25.86 -47.37
CA GLY A 290 14.28 -25.60 -48.61
C GLY A 290 14.02 -24.12 -48.91
N TYR A 291 14.29 -23.22 -47.96
CA TYR A 291 14.15 -21.77 -48.12
C TYR A 291 15.46 -21.03 -47.86
N PHE A 292 15.53 -19.77 -48.30
CA PHE A 292 16.66 -18.87 -48.08
C PHE A 292 16.21 -17.41 -47.90
N SER A 293 17.08 -16.55 -47.36
CA SER A 293 16.86 -15.10 -47.27
C SER A 293 18.14 -14.36 -47.65
N SER A 294 18.14 -13.69 -48.82
CA SER A 294 19.29 -12.96 -49.36
C SER A 294 19.36 -11.49 -48.94
N SER A 295 18.31 -10.98 -48.29
CA SER A 295 18.14 -9.56 -47.96
C SER A 295 18.20 -9.32 -46.45
N VAL A 296 19.03 -8.37 -46.03
CA VAL A 296 19.01 -7.85 -44.66
C VAL A 296 17.66 -7.18 -44.41
N GLY A 297 17.02 -7.55 -43.30
CA GLY A 297 15.71 -7.06 -42.92
C GLY A 297 14.54 -7.74 -43.66
N SER A 298 14.71 -8.98 -44.13
CA SER A 298 13.60 -9.70 -44.78
C SER A 298 12.47 -10.03 -43.80
N SER A 299 11.21 -9.90 -44.26
CA SER A 299 10.03 -10.34 -43.51
C SER A 299 9.53 -11.72 -43.91
N THR A 300 10.12 -12.34 -44.92
CA THR A 300 9.78 -13.69 -45.41
C THR A 300 11.04 -14.42 -45.89
N CYS A 301 10.94 -15.73 -46.09
CA CYS A 301 11.95 -16.51 -46.79
C CYS A 301 11.50 -16.84 -48.20
N GLN A 302 12.45 -16.87 -49.14
CA GLN A 302 12.25 -17.26 -50.52
C GLN A 302 12.45 -18.77 -50.63
N LEU A 303 11.55 -19.46 -51.34
CA LEU A 303 11.70 -20.90 -51.63
C LEU A 303 12.85 -21.10 -52.62
N CYS A 304 13.63 -22.18 -52.46
CA CYS A 304 14.56 -22.63 -53.50
C CYS A 304 13.80 -22.94 -54.82
N GLU A 305 14.45 -22.73 -55.96
CA GLU A 305 13.83 -23.00 -57.26
C GLU A 305 13.63 -24.50 -57.48
N ALA A 306 12.64 -24.88 -58.30
CA ALA A 306 12.30 -26.28 -58.56
C ALA A 306 13.53 -27.11 -58.97
N GLY A 307 13.73 -28.25 -58.30
CA GLY A 307 14.90 -29.11 -58.46
C GLY A 307 16.10 -28.76 -57.56
N THR A 308 16.03 -27.66 -56.79
CA THR A 308 17.08 -27.25 -55.84
C THR A 308 16.56 -27.16 -54.39
N TRP A 309 17.45 -27.39 -53.42
CA TRP A 309 17.12 -27.44 -51.99
C TRP A 309 18.25 -26.91 -51.12
N SER A 310 17.91 -26.29 -49.98
CA SER A 310 18.86 -25.85 -48.95
C SER A 310 18.79 -26.78 -47.73
N ARG A 311 19.89 -27.47 -47.39
CA ARG A 311 19.87 -28.50 -46.32
C ARG A 311 19.95 -27.91 -44.90
N GLN A 312 20.49 -26.71 -44.74
CA GLN A 312 20.67 -26.06 -43.44
C GLN A 312 19.64 -24.94 -43.21
N PRO A 313 19.07 -24.81 -41.99
CA PRO A 313 18.35 -23.62 -41.60
C PRO A 313 19.25 -22.38 -41.68
N GLY A 314 18.67 -21.21 -41.94
CA GLY A 314 19.43 -19.96 -42.00
C GLY A 314 20.16 -19.72 -43.33
N THR A 315 19.74 -20.38 -44.41
CA THR A 315 20.44 -20.28 -45.70
C THR A 315 20.40 -18.87 -46.29
N VAL A 316 21.57 -18.29 -46.58
CA VAL A 316 21.72 -16.85 -46.85
C VAL A 316 21.57 -16.42 -48.31
N GLY A 317 21.30 -17.34 -49.25
CA GLY A 317 21.13 -16.96 -50.65
C GLY A 317 20.91 -18.12 -51.61
N LYS A 318 20.36 -17.80 -52.79
CA LYS A 318 20.00 -18.75 -53.85
C LYS A 318 21.15 -19.70 -54.25
N ALA A 319 22.40 -19.23 -54.23
CA ALA A 319 23.56 -20.05 -54.59
C ALA A 319 23.82 -21.24 -53.64
N MET A 320 23.15 -21.28 -52.49
CA MET A 320 23.20 -22.39 -51.51
C MET A 320 21.98 -23.33 -51.63
N CYS A 321 21.06 -23.07 -52.56
CA CYS A 321 20.10 -24.06 -53.01
C CYS A 321 20.81 -24.97 -54.03
N VAL A 322 21.20 -26.17 -53.60
CA VAL A 322 21.90 -27.15 -54.45
C VAL A 322 20.91 -28.08 -55.13
N ALA A 323 21.23 -28.57 -56.33
CA ALA A 323 20.41 -29.58 -56.99
C ALA A 323 20.39 -30.87 -56.15
N CYS A 324 19.25 -31.54 -56.05
CA CYS A 324 19.14 -32.81 -55.30
C CYS A 324 19.94 -33.98 -55.90
N GLY A 325 20.58 -33.79 -57.07
CA GLY A 325 21.37 -34.82 -57.76
C GLY A 325 22.85 -34.89 -57.39
N ASP A 326 23.48 -33.80 -56.95
CA ASP A 326 24.95 -33.70 -56.97
C ASP A 326 25.64 -33.84 -55.59
N ASP A 327 24.91 -33.74 -54.46
CA ASP A 327 25.51 -33.79 -53.11
C ASP A 327 24.61 -34.48 -52.06
N CYS A 328 23.72 -35.37 -52.50
CA CYS A 328 23.01 -36.31 -51.62
C CYS A 328 23.97 -37.42 -51.19
N SER A 329 24.82 -37.12 -50.20
CA SER A 329 25.70 -38.09 -49.54
C SER A 329 24.96 -39.39 -49.20
N ALA A 330 25.61 -40.53 -49.45
CA ALA A 330 25.01 -41.87 -49.34
C ALA A 330 24.27 -42.06 -48.01
N GLY A 331 23.00 -42.46 -48.09
CA GLY A 331 22.08 -42.53 -46.93
C GLY A 331 21.21 -41.27 -46.70
N ALA A 332 21.25 -40.27 -47.59
CA ALA A 332 20.35 -39.10 -47.49
C ALA A 332 18.88 -39.46 -47.81
N SER A 333 17.97 -39.17 -46.87
CA SER A 333 16.53 -39.26 -47.11
C SER A 333 15.95 -37.94 -47.60
N VAL A 334 15.36 -37.93 -48.79
CA VAL A 334 14.34 -36.94 -49.13
C VAL A 334 13.08 -37.24 -48.32
N SER A 335 12.30 -36.20 -47.99
CA SER A 335 10.89 -36.34 -47.59
C SER A 335 10.03 -35.41 -48.42
N ILE A 336 8.93 -35.93 -48.95
CA ILE A 336 7.99 -35.18 -49.78
C ILE A 336 6.61 -35.32 -49.13
N SER A 337 6.08 -34.19 -48.66
CA SER A 337 4.72 -34.08 -48.12
C SER A 337 3.82 -33.44 -49.18
N TRP A 338 2.75 -34.12 -49.58
CA TRP A 338 1.71 -33.56 -50.44
C TRP A 338 0.36 -33.57 -49.73
N ARG A 339 -0.42 -32.50 -49.93
CA ARG A 339 -1.78 -32.39 -49.39
C ARG A 339 -2.79 -32.70 -50.49
N VAL A 340 -3.54 -33.79 -50.35
CA VAL A 340 -4.70 -34.05 -51.21
C VAL A 340 -5.83 -33.10 -50.81
N VAL A 341 -6.13 -32.14 -51.66
CA VAL A 341 -7.26 -31.21 -51.49
C VAL A 341 -8.52 -31.77 -52.16
N ASN A 342 -9.69 -31.43 -51.63
CA ASN A 342 -11.01 -31.91 -52.07
C ASN A 342 -11.27 -33.42 -51.86
N LEU A 343 -10.55 -34.05 -50.92
CA LEU A 343 -10.85 -35.40 -50.43
C LEU A 343 -11.35 -35.31 -48.98
N ASP A 344 -12.57 -35.80 -48.72
CA ASP A 344 -13.07 -35.96 -47.35
C ASP A 344 -12.55 -37.28 -46.76
N CYS A 345 -11.42 -37.20 -46.05
CA CYS A 345 -10.78 -38.36 -45.44
C CYS A 345 -11.60 -38.95 -44.27
N ALA A 346 -12.55 -38.21 -43.69
CA ALA A 346 -13.40 -38.71 -42.61
C ALA A 346 -14.58 -39.54 -43.12
N ALA A 347 -14.93 -39.41 -44.40
CA ALA A 347 -15.95 -40.22 -45.07
C ALA A 347 -15.43 -41.59 -45.55
N LEU A 348 -14.11 -41.84 -45.47
CA LEU A 348 -13.48 -43.09 -45.89
C LEU A 348 -13.37 -44.08 -44.71
N ASP A 349 -13.74 -45.34 -44.94
CA ASP A 349 -13.48 -46.40 -43.98
C ASP A 349 -11.97 -46.70 -43.85
N GLN A 350 -11.58 -47.47 -42.84
CA GLN A 350 -10.17 -47.80 -42.59
C GLN A 350 -9.50 -48.47 -43.81
N LYS A 351 -10.19 -49.42 -44.44
CA LYS A 351 -9.65 -50.16 -45.58
C LYS A 351 -9.51 -49.26 -46.80
N GLN A 352 -10.48 -48.37 -47.04
CA GLN A 352 -10.41 -47.38 -48.11
C GLN A 352 -9.23 -46.42 -47.93
N ARG A 353 -8.90 -46.02 -46.69
CA ARG A 353 -7.72 -45.19 -46.39
C ARG A 353 -6.42 -45.96 -46.62
N GLU A 354 -6.36 -47.24 -46.22
CA GLU A 354 -5.23 -48.13 -46.49
C GLU A 354 -5.02 -48.35 -48.00
N ASP A 355 -6.06 -48.76 -48.74
CA ASP A 355 -6.05 -48.98 -50.19
C ASP A 355 -5.64 -47.70 -50.96
N LEU A 356 -6.16 -46.53 -50.56
CA LEU A 356 -5.81 -45.25 -51.18
C LEU A 356 -4.35 -44.85 -50.90
N SER A 357 -3.86 -45.08 -49.67
CA SER A 357 -2.45 -44.84 -49.33
C SER A 357 -1.51 -45.71 -50.16
N ALA A 358 -1.85 -46.99 -50.35
CA ALA A 358 -1.10 -47.94 -51.17
C ALA A 358 -1.14 -47.58 -52.67
N ALA A 359 -2.26 -47.06 -53.18
CA ALA A 359 -2.38 -46.61 -54.57
C ALA A 359 -1.47 -45.40 -54.86
N TYR A 360 -1.50 -44.36 -54.03
CA TYR A 360 -0.59 -43.21 -54.17
C TYR A 360 0.87 -43.60 -53.98
N ALA A 361 1.17 -44.48 -53.02
CA ALA A 361 2.49 -45.04 -52.80
C ALA A 361 3.07 -45.71 -54.06
N ALA A 362 2.28 -46.54 -54.74
CA ALA A 362 2.67 -47.22 -55.96
C ALA A 362 2.85 -46.26 -57.15
N ASP A 363 1.94 -45.30 -57.32
CA ASP A 363 1.99 -44.30 -58.39
C ASP A 363 3.26 -43.44 -58.29
N LEU A 364 3.59 -42.98 -57.07
CA LEU A 364 4.82 -42.23 -56.80
C LEU A 364 6.08 -43.07 -56.98
N ALA A 365 6.11 -44.31 -56.49
CA ALA A 365 7.24 -45.21 -56.73
C ALA A 365 7.48 -45.47 -58.22
N SER A 366 6.41 -45.54 -59.02
CA SER A 366 6.51 -45.65 -60.49
C SER A 366 7.02 -44.36 -61.15
N THR A 367 6.65 -43.20 -60.60
CA THR A 367 7.04 -41.87 -61.10
C THR A 367 8.52 -41.56 -60.86
N PHE A 368 9.09 -41.99 -59.73
CA PHE A 368 10.48 -41.70 -59.37
C PHE A 368 11.52 -42.73 -59.89
N GLY A 369 11.10 -43.74 -60.67
CA GLY A 369 12.01 -44.50 -61.52
C GLY A 369 13.09 -45.32 -60.79
N GLY A 370 12.70 -46.20 -59.87
CA GLY A 370 13.59 -47.22 -59.30
C GLY A 370 14.04 -47.02 -57.86
N VAL A 371 13.63 -45.93 -57.20
CA VAL A 371 13.85 -45.73 -55.76
C VAL A 371 12.94 -46.68 -54.96
N SER A 372 13.52 -47.44 -54.03
CA SER A 372 12.75 -48.33 -53.15
C SER A 372 12.14 -47.52 -51.98
N PRO A 373 10.79 -47.45 -51.84
CA PRO A 373 10.18 -46.83 -50.67
C PRO A 373 10.44 -47.69 -49.44
N ARG A 374 10.98 -47.10 -48.37
CA ARG A 374 11.13 -47.81 -47.09
C ARG A 374 9.96 -47.59 -46.14
N TYR A 375 9.37 -46.39 -46.11
CA TYR A 375 8.29 -46.05 -45.17
C TYR A 375 7.25 -45.14 -45.81
N PHE A 376 5.98 -45.56 -45.76
CA PHE A 376 4.84 -44.67 -45.96
C PHE A 376 4.21 -44.36 -44.60
N ARG A 377 3.78 -43.12 -44.38
CA ARG A 377 2.93 -42.76 -43.24
C ARG A 377 1.53 -42.43 -43.71
N ASN A 378 0.53 -42.86 -42.93
CA ASN A 378 -0.87 -42.63 -43.24
C ASN A 378 -1.27 -41.16 -42.96
N LEU A 379 -2.54 -40.82 -43.20
CA LEU A 379 -3.09 -39.48 -43.01
C LEU A 379 -3.16 -39.02 -41.54
N ASP A 380 -3.01 -39.97 -40.60
CA ASP A 380 -3.06 -39.75 -39.15
C ASP A 380 -1.64 -39.64 -38.54
N GLY A 381 -0.58 -39.89 -39.34
CA GLY A 381 0.84 -39.74 -38.96
C GLY A 381 1.54 -41.05 -38.58
N ASP A 382 0.84 -42.18 -38.58
CA ASP A 382 1.39 -43.49 -38.19
C ASP A 382 2.21 -44.15 -39.31
N GLU A 383 3.20 -44.95 -38.93
CA GLU A 383 4.00 -45.78 -39.86
C GLU A 383 3.18 -46.95 -40.41
N ALA A 384 3.00 -46.98 -41.72
CA ALA A 384 2.32 -48.05 -42.42
C ALA A 384 3.30 -49.19 -42.77
N GLU A 385 3.66 -49.99 -41.75
CA GLU A 385 4.19 -51.34 -41.97
C GLU A 385 3.12 -52.37 -41.55
N VAL A 386 2.60 -53.13 -42.50
CA VAL A 386 1.53 -54.11 -42.24
C VAL A 386 2.13 -55.39 -41.65
N SER A 387 2.13 -55.51 -40.31
CA SER A 387 2.27 -56.79 -39.60
C SER A 387 1.67 -56.76 -38.19
N LEU A 388 0.75 -57.70 -37.92
CA LEU A 388 0.08 -57.86 -36.62
C LEU A 388 0.88 -58.78 -35.68
N MET A 389 0.95 -58.44 -34.38
CA MET A 389 1.33 -59.39 -33.32
C MET A 389 0.47 -59.24 -32.06
N PRO A 390 0.28 -60.31 -31.25
CA PRO A 390 -0.80 -60.36 -30.25
C PRO A 390 -0.35 -60.07 -28.80
N SER A 391 -1.34 -59.66 -28.00
CA SER A 391 -1.33 -59.68 -26.52
C SER A 391 -0.23 -58.90 -25.77
N GLY A 392 -0.48 -57.61 -25.56
CA GLY A 392 -0.44 -57.05 -24.20
C GLY A 392 0.92 -56.73 -23.57
N GLN A 393 1.54 -55.63 -23.99
CA GLN A 393 2.13 -54.64 -23.06
C GLN A 393 2.26 -53.27 -23.73
N VAL A 394 2.21 -52.21 -22.93
CA VAL A 394 2.22 -50.80 -23.38
C VAL A 394 3.58 -50.18 -23.08
N LEU A 395 4.12 -49.40 -24.02
CA LEU A 395 5.03 -48.30 -23.70
C LEU A 395 4.43 -46.99 -24.23
N ARG A 396 4.27 -46.03 -23.32
CA ARG A 396 3.76 -44.68 -23.60
C ARG A 396 4.91 -43.74 -23.97
N SER A 397 4.68 -42.88 -24.95
CA SER A 397 5.10 -41.48 -24.86
C SER A 397 4.00 -40.54 -25.37
N SER A 398 3.22 -40.04 -24.42
CA SER A 398 2.58 -38.71 -24.40
C SER A 398 3.54 -37.59 -24.82
N ASP A 399 3.19 -36.37 -25.27
CA ASP A 399 1.94 -35.66 -25.67
C ASP A 399 2.36 -34.23 -26.11
N HIS A 400 1.69 -33.42 -26.96
CA HIS A 400 0.49 -33.55 -27.80
C HIS A 400 0.49 -32.43 -28.89
N HIS A 401 -0.59 -32.32 -29.68
CA HIS A 401 -1.04 -31.15 -30.48
C HIS A 401 -0.40 -30.79 -31.84
N GLN A 402 -1.14 -31.19 -32.89
CA GLN A 402 -1.68 -30.31 -33.95
C GLN A 402 -0.70 -29.49 -34.82
N ASP A 403 -0.26 -30.10 -35.93
CA ASP A 403 -0.68 -29.64 -37.27
C ASP A 403 -0.65 -30.80 -38.29
N HIS A 404 -1.48 -30.76 -39.32
CA HIS A 404 -1.66 -31.92 -40.23
C HIS A 404 -0.65 -31.95 -41.39
N SER A 405 0.38 -32.79 -41.28
CA SER A 405 1.34 -33.08 -42.35
C SER A 405 1.84 -34.53 -42.31
N SER A 406 1.72 -35.26 -43.42
CA SER A 406 2.32 -36.58 -43.61
C SER A 406 3.75 -36.47 -44.17
N GLU A 407 4.70 -37.22 -43.59
CA GLU A 407 6.11 -37.29 -44.03
C GLU A 407 6.44 -38.70 -44.56
N VAL A 408 7.35 -38.78 -45.53
CA VAL A 408 7.74 -40.04 -46.23
C VAL A 408 9.25 -40.07 -46.39
N HIS A 409 9.96 -41.00 -45.73
CA HIS A 409 11.43 -41.06 -45.81
C HIS A 409 11.93 -42.11 -46.82
N TRP A 410 12.77 -41.67 -47.77
CA TRP A 410 13.48 -42.53 -48.72
C TRP A 410 14.89 -42.90 -48.21
N ALA A 411 15.46 -44.05 -48.60
CA ALA A 411 16.88 -44.33 -48.35
C ALA A 411 17.42 -45.37 -49.34
N ASP A 412 18.36 -44.96 -50.18
CA ASP A 412 19.04 -45.80 -51.17
C ASP A 412 20.18 -46.65 -50.54
N PRO A 413 20.59 -47.77 -51.18
CA PRO A 413 21.72 -48.61 -50.77
C PRO A 413 23.12 -47.96 -50.95
#